data_AF-A0A5C6XE85-F1
#
_entry.id   AF-A0A5C6XE85-F1
#
_cell.length_a   1.000
_cell.length_b   1.000
_cell.length_c   1.000
_cell.angle_alpha   90.00
_cell.angle_beta   90.00
_cell.angle_gamma   90.00
#
_symmetry.space_group_name_H-M   'P 1'
#
loop_
_entity.id
_entity.type
_entity.pdbx_description
1 polymer ?
#
loop_
_entity_poly.entity_id
_entity_poly.type
_entity_poly.pdbx_seq_one_letter_code
_entity_poly.pdbx_strand_id
1 'polypeptide(L)'
;MAEKTPPSSSALSPREQRLQSVTRKARRLGYIVFFGTAVLVFLPITIGAISGLRDGRVWDPFTGQQVSARAEDPDCRRDATSLLMEAGRLNALSASWENRHRRWVTRCKGEEPVAFSMLRSARGELRRGESGSASSVEEDVD
;
A
#
# COMPACT_ATOMS: atom_id res chain seq x y z
N MET A 1 17.58 -80.59 -13.94
CA MET A 1 17.83 -79.15 -13.74
C MET A 1 16.57 -78.42 -14.14
N ALA A 2 15.94 -77.72 -13.19
CA ALA A 2 14.62 -77.11 -13.36
C ALA A 2 14.79 -75.67 -13.88
N GLU A 3 14.45 -75.43 -15.14
CA GLU A 3 14.43 -74.09 -15.71
C GLU A 3 13.10 -73.43 -15.37
N LYS A 4 13.17 -72.47 -14.45
CA LYS A 4 12.02 -71.75 -13.91
C LYS A 4 11.77 -70.53 -14.79
N THR A 5 10.93 -70.67 -15.82
CA THR A 5 10.40 -69.56 -16.60
C THR A 5 9.67 -68.56 -15.69
N PRO A 6 9.90 -67.25 -15.80
CA PRO A 6 9.16 -66.25 -15.03
C PRO A 6 7.71 -66.14 -15.56
N PRO A 7 6.71 -65.94 -14.69
CA PRO A 7 5.34 -65.76 -15.13
C PRO A 7 5.19 -64.44 -15.90
N SER A 8 4.52 -64.59 -17.03
CA SER A 8 4.04 -63.53 -17.92
C SER A 8 3.47 -62.34 -17.16
N SER A 9 3.96 -61.16 -17.55
CA SER A 9 3.36 -59.85 -17.37
C SER A 9 1.83 -59.91 -17.25
N SER A 10 1.33 -59.67 -16.05
CA SER A 10 -0.09 -59.42 -15.78
C SER A 10 -0.48 -58.11 -16.47
N ALA A 11 -0.93 -58.21 -17.71
CA ALA A 11 -1.61 -57.13 -18.41
C ALA A 11 -2.82 -56.70 -17.57
N LEU A 12 -2.68 -55.54 -16.92
CA LEU A 12 -3.76 -54.84 -16.23
C LEU A 12 -5.02 -54.84 -17.10
N SER A 13 -6.15 -55.21 -16.49
CA SER A 13 -7.38 -55.44 -17.23
C SER A 13 -7.84 -54.16 -17.96
N PRO A 14 -8.50 -54.27 -19.13
CA PRO A 14 -8.98 -53.10 -19.89
C PRO A 14 -9.90 -52.17 -19.08
N ARG A 15 -10.54 -52.68 -18.03
CA ARG A 15 -11.39 -51.91 -17.10
C ARG A 15 -10.58 -51.03 -16.16
N GLU A 16 -9.45 -51.51 -15.65
CA GLU A 16 -8.56 -50.75 -14.77
C GLU A 16 -7.84 -49.62 -15.53
N GLN A 17 -7.46 -49.86 -16.79
CA GLN A 17 -6.90 -48.81 -17.66
C GLN A 17 -7.91 -47.69 -17.95
N ARG A 18 -9.20 -48.02 -18.16
CA ARG A 18 -10.25 -47.00 -18.34
C ARG A 18 -10.46 -46.17 -17.07
N LEU A 19 -10.51 -46.80 -15.89
CA LEU A 19 -10.66 -46.10 -14.61
C LEU A 19 -9.50 -45.13 -14.32
N GLN A 20 -8.26 -45.49 -14.62
CA GLN A 20 -7.10 -44.60 -14.44
C GLN A 20 -7.13 -43.40 -15.41
N SER A 21 -7.63 -43.58 -16.63
CA SER A 21 -7.76 -42.49 -17.59
C SER A 21 -8.87 -41.49 -17.20
N VAL A 22 -9.97 -41.99 -16.61
CA VAL A 22 -11.11 -41.17 -16.17
C VAL A 22 -10.75 -40.36 -14.92
N THR A 23 -10.03 -40.95 -13.96
CA THR A 23 -9.64 -40.27 -12.72
C THR A 23 -8.66 -39.11 -12.96
N ARG A 24 -7.71 -39.22 -13.90
CA ARG A 24 -6.84 -38.08 -14.28
C ARG A 24 -7.61 -36.97 -14.98
N LYS A 25 -8.56 -37.31 -15.86
CA LYS A 25 -9.42 -36.32 -16.54
C LYS A 25 -10.35 -35.61 -15.55
N ALA A 26 -10.91 -36.34 -14.58
CA ALA A 26 -11.75 -35.77 -13.53
C ALA A 26 -11.00 -34.76 -12.66
N ARG A 27 -9.74 -35.04 -12.29
CA ARG A 27 -8.91 -34.10 -11.53
C ARG A 27 -8.60 -32.82 -12.32
N ARG A 28 -8.31 -32.92 -13.62
CA ARG A 28 -8.06 -31.75 -14.47
C ARG A 28 -9.31 -30.90 -14.64
N LEU A 29 -10.47 -31.52 -14.86
CA LEU A 29 -11.75 -30.81 -14.92
C LEU A 29 -12.08 -30.14 -13.58
N GLY A 30 -11.88 -30.83 -12.47
CA GLY A 30 -12.07 -30.26 -11.13
C GLY A 30 -11.17 -29.04 -10.89
N TYR A 31 -9.90 -29.11 -11.29
CA TYR A 31 -8.97 -27.97 -11.20
C TYR A 31 -9.42 -26.80 -12.06
N ILE A 32 -9.85 -27.05 -13.30
CA ILE A 32 -10.32 -25.97 -14.20
C ILE A 32 -11.58 -25.31 -13.64
N VAL A 33 -12.53 -26.10 -13.12
CA VAL A 33 -13.75 -25.57 -12.51
C VAL A 33 -13.41 -24.77 -11.25
N PHE A 34 -12.58 -25.31 -10.36
CA PHE A 34 -12.21 -24.66 -9.10
C PHE A 34 -11.39 -23.38 -9.30
N PHE A 35 -10.36 -23.41 -10.15
CA PHE A 35 -9.57 -22.21 -10.44
C PHE A 35 -10.36 -21.22 -11.29
N GLY A 36 -11.20 -21.69 -12.21
CA GLY A 36 -12.06 -20.82 -13.01
C GLY A 36 -13.04 -20.02 -12.15
N THR A 37 -13.72 -20.68 -11.21
CA THR A 37 -14.61 -19.99 -10.26
C THR A 37 -13.85 -19.13 -9.26
N ALA A 38 -12.72 -19.61 -8.74
CA ALA A 38 -11.89 -18.81 -7.84
C ALA A 38 -11.42 -17.52 -8.52
N VAL A 39 -10.94 -17.59 -9.77
CA VAL A 39 -10.55 -16.41 -10.54
C VAL A 39 -11.74 -15.49 -10.79
N LEU A 40 -12.90 -16.01 -11.19
CA LEU A 40 -14.10 -15.19 -11.39
C LEU A 40 -14.55 -14.41 -10.14
N VAL A 41 -14.33 -14.97 -8.94
CA VAL A 41 -14.66 -14.30 -7.68
C VAL A 41 -13.54 -13.35 -7.21
N PHE A 42 -12.28 -13.78 -7.27
CA PHE A 42 -11.16 -13.02 -6.71
C PHE A 42 -10.73 -11.84 -7.58
N LEU A 43 -10.83 -11.97 -8.91
CA LEU A 43 -10.36 -10.97 -9.86
C LEU A 43 -11.14 -9.64 -9.75
N PRO A 44 -12.48 -9.59 -9.63
CA PRO A 44 -13.19 -8.32 -9.40
C PRO A 44 -12.90 -7.73 -8.00
N ILE A 45 -12.75 -8.54 -6.97
CA ILE A 45 -12.43 -8.06 -5.60
C ILE A 45 -11.03 -7.44 -5.57
N THR A 46 -10.04 -8.10 -6.18
CA THR A 46 -8.65 -7.60 -6.22
C THR A 46 -8.51 -6.36 -7.09
N ILE A 47 -9.17 -6.29 -8.25
CA ILE A 47 -9.21 -5.08 -9.09
C ILE A 47 -9.86 -3.93 -8.34
N GLY A 48 -10.99 -4.17 -7.65
CA GLY A 48 -11.66 -3.16 -6.83
C GLY A 48 -10.80 -2.64 -5.70
N ALA A 49 -10.10 -3.53 -4.98
CA ALA A 49 -9.21 -3.17 -3.89
C ALA A 49 -7.98 -2.37 -4.38
N ILE A 50 -7.32 -2.80 -5.47
CA ILE A 50 -6.13 -2.13 -6.01
C ILE A 50 -6.49 -0.76 -6.58
N SER A 51 -7.59 -0.67 -7.34
CA SER A 51 -8.05 0.60 -7.90
C SER A 51 -8.50 1.55 -6.78
N GLY A 52 -9.17 1.03 -5.75
CA GLY A 52 -9.59 1.82 -4.60
C GLY A 52 -8.45 2.31 -3.71
N LEU A 53 -7.37 1.54 -3.59
CA LEU A 53 -6.14 1.98 -2.90
C LEU A 53 -5.39 3.07 -3.68
N ARG A 54 -5.42 3.01 -5.01
CA ARG A 54 -4.72 3.97 -5.87
C ARG A 54 -5.44 5.30 -5.98
N ASP A 55 -6.77 5.29 -6.03
CA ASP A 55 -7.60 6.50 -6.21
C ASP A 55 -8.28 6.96 -4.92
N GLY A 56 -8.00 6.32 -3.77
CA GLY A 56 -8.61 6.63 -2.47
C GLY A 56 -10.10 6.28 -2.36
N ARG A 57 -10.67 5.57 -3.36
CA ARG A 57 -12.10 5.22 -3.42
C ARG A 57 -12.31 3.74 -3.15
N VAL A 58 -12.51 3.38 -1.89
CA VAL A 58 -12.85 2.00 -1.52
C VAL A 58 -14.35 1.78 -1.74
N TRP A 59 -14.68 0.73 -2.48
CA TRP A 59 -16.05 0.28 -2.71
C TRP A 59 -16.29 -0.99 -1.92
N ASP A 60 -17.41 -1.07 -1.20
CA ASP A 60 -17.82 -2.32 -0.59
C ASP A 60 -18.50 -3.21 -1.65
N PRO A 61 -17.94 -4.41 -1.93
CA PRO A 61 -18.45 -5.30 -2.97
C PRO A 61 -19.84 -5.89 -2.65
N PHE A 62 -20.27 -5.89 -1.39
CA PHE A 62 -21.56 -6.49 -0.99
C PHE A 62 -22.71 -5.49 -1.00
N THR A 63 -22.42 -4.23 -0.66
CA THR A 63 -23.44 -3.19 -0.58
C THR A 63 -23.48 -2.29 -1.82
N GLY A 64 -22.43 -2.34 -2.66
CA GLY A 64 -22.26 -1.42 -3.78
C GLY A 64 -22.12 0.04 -3.33
N GLN A 65 -21.99 0.28 -2.03
CA GLN A 65 -21.82 1.62 -1.48
C GLN A 65 -20.34 1.97 -1.46
N GLN A 66 -20.06 3.23 -1.83
CA GLN A 66 -18.74 3.79 -1.65
C GLN A 66 -18.52 3.98 -0.15
N VAL A 67 -17.72 3.09 0.46
CA VAL A 67 -17.24 3.30 1.82
C VAL A 67 -16.12 4.31 1.66
N SER A 68 -16.50 5.59 1.62
CA SER A 68 -15.55 6.68 1.51
C SER A 68 -14.54 6.57 2.64
N ALA A 69 -13.40 5.94 2.39
CA ALA A 69 -12.17 6.36 3.02
C ALA A 69 -12.08 7.82 2.64
N ARG A 70 -12.24 8.70 3.63
CA ARG A 70 -12.21 10.14 3.50
C ARG A 70 -10.80 10.55 3.07
N ALA A 71 -10.42 10.23 1.84
CA ALA A 71 -9.41 10.95 1.10
C ALA A 71 -10.13 12.21 0.62
N GLU A 72 -10.35 13.15 1.54
CA GLU A 72 -10.38 14.55 1.13
C GLU A 72 -9.12 14.73 0.27
N ASP A 73 -9.30 15.06 -1.01
CA ASP A 73 -8.20 15.39 -1.90
C ASP A 73 -7.32 16.38 -1.12
N PRO A 74 -6.08 16.01 -0.77
CA PRO A 74 -5.31 16.80 0.14
C PRO A 74 -4.95 18.10 -0.58
N ASP A 75 -5.65 19.18 -0.25
CA ASP A 75 -5.40 20.51 -0.80
C ASP A 75 -4.01 20.98 -0.34
N CYS A 76 -3.01 20.63 -1.14
CA CYS A 76 -1.60 20.89 -0.89
C CYS A 76 -1.34 22.37 -0.65
N ARG A 77 -2.09 23.24 -1.33
CA ARG A 77 -1.96 24.69 -1.22
C ARG A 77 -2.53 25.20 0.11
N ARG A 78 -3.69 24.72 0.52
CA ARG A 78 -4.29 25.05 1.83
C ARG A 78 -3.44 24.54 2.98
N ASP A 79 -2.97 23.30 2.91
CA ASP A 79 -2.07 22.71 3.91
C ASP A 79 -0.77 23.52 4.04
N ALA A 80 -0.16 23.91 2.92
CA ALA A 80 1.06 24.71 2.94
C ALA A 80 0.85 26.09 3.57
N THR A 81 -0.28 26.73 3.26
CA THR A 81 -0.64 28.02 3.85
C THR A 81 -0.79 27.91 5.36
N SER A 82 -1.41 26.84 5.86
CA SER A 82 -1.53 26.58 7.29
C SER A 82 -0.17 26.40 7.98
N LEU A 83 0.75 25.68 7.33
CA LEU A 83 2.10 25.45 7.84
C LEU A 83 2.93 26.73 7.89
N LEU A 84 2.79 27.60 6.89
CA LEU A 84 3.45 28.91 6.87
C LEU A 84 2.91 29.85 7.95
N MET A 85 1.59 29.92 8.12
CA MET A 85 0.98 30.72 9.20
C MET A 85 1.43 30.24 10.58
N GLU A 86 1.56 28.93 10.77
CA GLU A 86 2.03 28.38 12.02
C GLU A 86 3.53 28.60 12.24
N ALA A 87 4.34 28.48 11.18
CA ALA A 87 5.76 28.81 11.25
C ALA A 87 5.96 30.26 11.72
N GLY A 88 5.15 31.20 11.22
CA GLY A 88 5.20 32.60 11.66
C GLY A 88 4.81 32.85 13.12
N ARG A 89 4.20 31.86 13.81
CA ARG A 89 3.88 31.93 15.25
C ARG A 89 4.92 31.23 16.12
N LEU A 90 5.83 30.47 15.52
CA LEU A 90 6.87 29.73 16.21
C LEU A 90 8.17 30.54 16.20
N ASN A 91 8.85 30.61 17.35
CA ASN A 91 10.16 31.25 17.45
C ASN A 91 11.33 30.26 17.26
N ALA A 92 11.04 28.96 17.36
CA ALA A 92 12.01 27.88 17.22
C ALA A 92 11.36 26.66 16.55
N LEU A 93 12.18 25.76 16.02
CA LEU A 93 11.70 24.56 15.32
C LEU A 93 11.04 23.59 16.31
N SER A 94 9.76 23.31 16.12
CA SER A 94 9.05 22.31 16.92
C SER A 94 8.95 20.95 16.20
N ALA A 95 9.00 19.86 16.97
CA ALA A 95 8.89 18.50 16.43
C ALA A 95 7.53 18.25 15.73
N SER A 96 6.45 18.86 16.23
CA SER A 96 5.11 18.74 15.64
C SER A 96 4.99 19.44 14.28
N TRP A 97 5.61 20.61 14.15
CA TRP A 97 5.69 21.34 12.88
C TRP A 97 6.57 20.59 11.88
N GLU A 98 7.74 20.11 12.29
CA GLU A 98 8.64 19.33 11.43
C GLU A 98 7.99 18.04 10.91
N ASN A 99 7.26 17.33 11.77
CA ASN A 99 6.55 16.13 11.36
C ASN A 99 5.45 16.42 10.33
N ARG A 100 4.71 17.52 10.47
CA ARG A 100 3.71 17.91 9.46
C ARG A 100 4.35 18.41 8.18
N HIS A 101 5.42 19.19 8.27
CA HIS A 101 6.20 19.61 7.10
C HIS A 101 6.72 18.39 6.34
N ARG A 102 7.28 17.37 7.01
CA ARG A 102 7.73 16.12 6.38
C ARG A 102 6.59 15.39 5.66
N ARG A 103 5.42 15.25 6.30
CA ARG A 103 4.22 14.63 5.70
C ARG A 103 3.69 15.42 4.50
N TRP A 104 3.79 16.74 4.55
CA TRP A 104 3.42 17.60 3.43
C TRP A 104 4.40 17.43 2.27
N VAL A 105 5.71 17.48 2.52
CA VAL A 105 6.75 17.29 1.48
C VAL A 105 6.61 15.95 0.77
N THR A 106 6.32 14.86 1.48
CA THR A 106 6.16 13.54 0.85
C THR A 106 4.97 13.46 -0.10
N ARG A 107 3.92 14.27 0.12
CA ARG A 107 2.70 14.26 -0.70
C ARG A 107 2.71 15.33 -1.79
N CYS A 108 3.19 16.53 -1.47
CA CYS A 108 2.88 17.76 -2.21
C CYS A 108 4.09 18.45 -2.86
N LYS A 109 5.32 17.97 -2.64
CA LYS A 109 6.54 18.66 -3.12
C LYS A 109 6.56 18.93 -4.64
N GLY A 110 6.01 18.01 -5.44
CA GLY A 110 5.99 18.13 -6.90
C GLY A 110 4.83 18.96 -7.45
N GLU A 111 3.77 19.14 -6.67
CA GLU A 111 2.54 19.78 -7.11
C GLU A 111 2.58 21.30 -6.90
N GLU A 112 3.19 21.75 -5.79
CA GLU A 112 3.29 23.17 -5.41
C GLU A 112 4.75 23.59 -5.15
N PRO A 113 5.55 23.86 -6.20
CA PRO A 113 6.98 24.16 -6.07
C PRO A 113 7.25 25.48 -5.34
N VAL A 114 6.37 26.47 -5.50
CA VAL A 114 6.49 27.77 -4.83
C VAL A 114 6.28 27.61 -3.32
N ALA A 115 5.23 26.92 -2.91
CA ALA A 115 4.95 26.65 -1.50
C ALA A 115 6.08 25.85 -0.83
N PHE A 116 6.66 24.88 -1.53
CA PHE A 116 7.80 24.12 -1.04
C PHE A 116 9.02 25.02 -0.75
N SER A 117 9.31 25.98 -1.63
CA SER A 117 10.43 26.90 -1.43
C SER A 117 10.24 27.80 -0.20
N MET A 118 9.02 28.31 0.00
CA MET A 118 8.67 29.12 1.17
C MET A 118 8.76 28.33 2.46
N LEU A 119 8.20 27.11 2.50
CA LEU A 119 8.26 26.23 3.67
C LEU A 119 9.69 25.83 4.02
N ARG A 120 10.54 25.60 3.01
CA ARG A 120 11.97 25.34 3.21
C ARG A 120 12.68 26.54 3.83
N SER A 121 12.36 27.76 3.41
CA SER A 121 12.91 28.99 3.99
C SER A 121 12.46 29.16 5.44
N ALA A 122 11.16 29.03 5.70
CA ALA A 122 10.58 29.12 7.05
C ALA A 122 11.20 28.11 8.02
N ARG A 123 11.40 26.86 7.58
CA ARG A 123 12.13 25.85 8.37
C ARG A 123 13.55 26.29 8.72
N GLY A 124 14.25 26.91 7.76
CA GLY A 124 15.60 27.43 7.97
C GLY A 124 15.67 28.53 9.02
N GLU A 125 14.68 29.43 9.03
CA GLU A 125 14.56 30.49 10.03
C GLU A 125 14.26 29.94 11.43
N LEU A 126 13.29 29.02 11.54
CA LEU A 126 12.95 28.37 12.81
C LEU A 126 14.14 27.63 13.44
N ARG A 127 14.98 27.01 12.61
CA ARG A 127 16.19 26.31 13.08
C ARG A 127 17.27 27.29 13.57
N ARG A 128 17.35 28.50 12.99
CA ARG A 128 18.27 29.54 13.50
C ARG A 128 17.76 30.15 14.80
N GLY A 129 16.45 30.32 14.94
CA GLY A 129 15.82 30.77 16.20
C GLY A 129 16.13 29.85 17.38
N GLU A 130 16.11 28.53 17.16
CA GLU A 130 16.50 27.52 18.16
C GLU A 130 17.95 27.71 18.64
N SER A 131 18.89 27.95 17.73
CA SER A 131 20.29 28.21 18.09
C SER A 131 20.50 29.55 18.80
N GLY A 132 19.69 30.58 18.50
CA GLY A 132 19.76 31.88 19.15
C GLY A 132 19.22 31.87 20.58
N SER A 133 18.14 31.13 20.84
CA SER A 133 17.55 31.01 22.19
C SER A 133 18.45 30.28 23.20
N ALA A 134 19.36 29.43 22.73
CA ALA A 134 20.33 28.75 23.59
C ALA A 134 21.43 29.70 24.09
N SER A 135 21.73 30.78 23.36
CA SER A 135 22.78 31.74 23.72
C SER A 135 22.35 32.83 24.69
N SER A 136 21.05 33.03 24.91
CA SER A 136 20.50 34.11 25.75
C SER A 136 20.23 33.71 27.21
N VAL A 137 20.64 32.52 27.64
CA VAL A 137 20.40 32.01 29.01
C VAL A 137 21.64 32.11 29.91
N GLU A 138 22.79 32.53 29.39
CA GLU A 138 24.08 32.49 30.12
C GLU A 138 24.60 33.88 30.55
N GLU A 139 23.79 34.94 30.42
CA GLU A 139 24.21 36.34 30.67
C GLU A 139 23.34 37.03 31.75
N ASP A 140 22.99 36.32 32.82
CA ASP A 140 22.36 36.88 34.02
C ASP A 140 22.74 36.06 35.28
N VAL A 141 24.03 36.07 35.62
CA VAL A 141 24.52 35.72 36.96
C VAL A 141 25.64 36.69 37.32
N ASP A 142 25.27 37.81 37.95
CA ASP A 142 26.12 38.62 38.84
C ASP A 142 25.27 39.14 40.01
#